data_AF-A0A660T6H0-F1
#
_entry.id   AF-A0A660T6H0-F1
#
_cell.length_a   1.000
_cell.length_b   1.000
_cell.length_c   1.000
_cell.angle_alpha   90.00
_cell.angle_beta   90.00
_cell.angle_gamma   90.00
#
_symmetry.space_group_name_H-M   'P 1'
#
loop_
_entity.id
_entity.type
_entity.pdbx_description
1 polymer ?
#
loop_
_entity_poly.entity_id
_entity_poly.type
_entity_poly.pdbx_seq_one_letter_code
_entity_poly.pdbx_strand_id
1 'polypeptide(L)' 'KELVTMPGNPPDLVNPPKGCRFAPRCTRALDVCKEKTPELIRYKSREIACWLYKKGIVRNGKLN' A
#
# COMPACT_ATOMS: atom_id res chain seq x y z
N LYS A 1 -17.93 3.28 -18.50
CA LYS A 1 -16.64 3.17 -17.78
C LYS A 1 -16.97 2.79 -16.35
N GLU A 2 -16.88 1.51 -16.00
CA GLU A 2 -17.16 1.04 -14.65
C GLU A 2 -16.07 1.49 -13.67
N LEU A 3 -16.50 1.89 -12.48
CA LEU A 3 -15.61 2.26 -11.39
C LEU A 3 -15.30 1.00 -10.58
N VAL A 4 -14.02 0.62 -10.53
CA VAL A 4 -13.58 -0.48 -9.65
C VAL A 4 -13.51 0.06 -8.22
N THR A 5 -14.41 -0.41 -7.37
CA THR A 5 -14.40 -0.13 -5.94
C THR A 5 -13.46 -1.08 -5.23
N MET A 6 -12.74 -0.58 -4.22
CA MET A 6 -12.02 -1.47 -3.30
C MET A 6 -13.04 -2.17 -2.40
N PRO A 7 -13.05 -3.51 -2.34
CA PRO A 7 -13.95 -4.23 -1.45
C PRO A 7 -13.60 -3.96 0.03
N GLY A 8 -14.61 -3.95 0.88
CA GLY A 8 -14.48 -3.79 2.34
C GLY A 8 -14.75 -2.38 2.87
N ASN A 9 -14.82 -2.25 4.19
CA ASN A 9 -15.08 -0.99 4.89
C ASN A 9 -13.80 -0.15 5.08
N PRO A 10 -13.91 1.18 5.22
CA PRO A 10 -12.80 2.01 5.70
C PRO A 10 -12.25 1.47 7.03
N PRO A 11 -10.92 1.51 7.25
CA PRO A 11 -10.36 1.13 8.55
C PRO A 11 -10.84 2.09 9.64
N ASP A 12 -10.88 1.61 10.87
CA ASP A 12 -11.12 2.43 12.05
C ASP A 12 -10.10 3.59 12.10
N LEU A 13 -10.60 4.82 12.25
CA LEU A 13 -9.79 6.03 12.30
C LEU A 13 -9.20 6.30 13.69
N VAL A 14 -9.82 5.74 14.74
CA VAL A 14 -9.36 5.86 16.14
C VAL A 14 -8.21 4.88 16.37
N ASN A 15 -8.33 3.66 15.85
CA ASN A 15 -7.32 2.62 15.98
C ASN A 15 -6.88 2.12 14.59
N PRO A 16 -6.04 2.89 13.87
CA PRO A 16 -5.60 2.50 12.55
C PRO A 16 -4.79 1.19 12.61
N PRO A 17 -4.90 0.31 11.59
CA PRO A 17 -4.09 -0.89 11.51
C PRO A 17 -2.61 -0.53 11.51
N LYS A 18 -1.79 -1.41 12.11
CA LYS A 18 -0.33 -1.28 12.04
C LYS A 18 0.14 -1.30 10.58
N GLY A 19 1.14 -0.48 10.28
CA GLY A 19 1.69 -0.34 8.94
C GLY A 19 0.83 0.49 7.97
N CYS A 20 0.74 0.03 6.73
CA CYS A 20 -0.01 0.70 5.67
C CYS A 20 -1.52 0.64 5.95
N ARG A 21 -2.16 1.81 6.11
CA ARG A 21 -3.61 1.94 6.33
C ARG A 21 -4.49 1.27 5.27
N PHE A 22 -3.95 1.09 4.06
CA PHE A 22 -4.65 0.42 2.96
C PHE A 22 -4.46 -1.10 2.94
N ALA A 23 -3.53 -1.66 3.72
CA ALA A 23 -3.18 -3.08 3.69
C ALA A 23 -4.39 -4.02 3.85
N PRO A 24 -5.38 -3.77 4.74
CA PRO A 24 -6.53 -4.68 4.91
C PRO A 24 -7.43 -4.81 3.68
N ARG A 25 -7.36 -3.84 2.75
CA ARG A 25 -8.25 -3.73 1.58
C ARG A 25 -7.50 -3.63 0.25
N CYS A 26 -6.17 -3.59 0.28
CA CYS A 26 -5.34 -3.48 -0.91
C CYS A 26 -5.15 -4.87 -1.54
N THR A 27 -5.63 -5.05 -2.78
CA THR A 27 -5.48 -6.30 -3.55
C THR A 27 -4.03 -6.64 -3.91
N ARG A 28 -3.10 -5.70 -3.69
CA ARG A 28 -1.67 -5.85 -3.93
C ARG A 28 -0.85 -5.65 -2.65
N ALA A 29 -1.44 -5.88 -1.48
CA ALA A 29 -0.73 -5.80 -0.22
C ALA A 29 0.41 -6.82 -0.17
N LEU A 30 1.57 -6.37 0.33
CA LEU A 30 2.72 -7.20 0.66
C LEU A 30 2.74 -7.41 2.18
N ASP A 31 3.49 -8.39 2.69
CA ASP A 31 3.54 -8.62 4.14
C ASP A 31 4.13 -7.41 4.89
N VAL A 32 5.15 -6.75 4.32
CA VAL A 32 5.68 -5.49 4.87
C VAL A 32 4.61 -4.40 4.99
N CYS A 33 3.53 -4.43 4.20
CA CYS A 33 2.44 -3.47 4.31
C CYS A 33 1.65 -3.63 5.61
N LYS A 34 1.59 -4.83 6.22
CA LYS A 34 0.88 -5.08 7.49
C LYS A 34 1.73 -4.68 8.71
N GLU A 35 3.03 -4.54 8.51
CA GLU A 35 3.99 -4.27 9.59
C GLU A 35 4.46 -2.83 9.61
N LYS A 36 4.73 -2.24 8.43
CA LYS A 36 5.40 -0.94 8.30
C LYS A 36 4.65 0.01 7.38
N THR A 37 4.62 1.27 7.78
CA THR A 37 4.08 2.36 6.96
C THR A 37 5.08 2.71 5.87
N PRO A 38 4.68 2.74 4.58
CA PRO A 38 5.59 3.15 3.53
C PRO A 38 5.97 4.62 3.67
N GLU A 39 7.23 4.93 3.39
CA GLU A 39 7.72 6.31 3.27
C GLU A 39 7.09 7.00 2.05
N LEU A 40 6.94 8.32 2.15
CA LEU A 40 6.55 9.15 1.02
C LEU A 40 7.76 9.28 0.07
N ILE A 41 7.60 8.82 -1.16
CA ILE A 41 8.62 8.87 -2.20
C ILE A 41 8.08 9.61 -3.42
N ARG A 42 8.98 10.25 -4.15
CA ARG A 42 8.67 10.82 -5.47
C ARG A 42 8.70 9.72 -6.52
N TYR A 43 7.55 9.46 -7.15
CA TYR A 43 7.41 8.53 -8.26
C TYR A 43 6.91 9.28 -9.50
N LYS A 44 7.81 9.41 -10.49
CA LYS A 44 7.61 10.28 -11.66
C LYS A 44 7.31 11.72 -11.22
N SER A 45 6.14 12.26 -11.56
CA SER A 45 5.69 13.62 -11.23
C SER A 45 4.79 13.69 -10.00
N ARG A 46 4.66 12.60 -9.23
CA ARG A 46 3.75 12.52 -8.08
C ARG A 46 4.46 11.99 -6.84
N GLU A 47 3.89 12.27 -5.68
CA GLU A 47 4.31 11.67 -4.42
C GLU A 47 3.39 10.50 -4.09
N ILE A 48 3.99 9.40 -3.64
CA ILE A 48 3.27 8.19 -3.28
C ILE A 48 3.87 7.59 -2.01
N ALA A 49 3.04 6.94 -1.20
CA ALA A 49 3.48 6.14 -0.06
C ALA A 49 3.03 4.69 -0.30
N CYS A 50 3.83 3.93 -1.07
CA CYS A 50 3.49 2.56 -1.44
C CYS A 50 4.75 1.69 -1.61
N TRP A 51 4.80 0.56 -0.88
CA TRP A 51 5.93 -0.37 -0.92
C TRP A 51 6.15 -1.02 -2.29
N LEU A 52 5.11 -1.18 -3.12
CA LEU A 52 5.24 -1.71 -4.48
C LEU A 52 6.13 -0.86 -5.39
N TYR A 53 6.20 0.44 -5.12
CA TYR A 53 6.94 1.40 -5.93
C TYR A 53 8.18 1.93 -5.23
N LYS A 54 8.47 1.47 -4.00
CA LYS A 54 9.74 1.77 -3.34
C LYS A 54 10.85 1.03 -4.09
N LYS A 55 11.83 1.80 -4.60
CA LYS A 55 13.01 1.24 -5.27
C LYS A 55 13.67 0.21 -4.35
N GLY A 56 13.87 -1.01 -4.85
CA GLY A 56 14.57 -2.09 -4.14
C GLY A 56 13.69 -3.14 -3.46
N ILE A 57 12.37 -2.95 -3.33
CA ILE A 57 11.49 -3.95 -2.67
C ILE A 57 10.92 -4.98 -3.65
N VAL A 58 10.62 -4.58 -4.88
CA VAL A 58 9.98 -5.47 -5.87
C VAL A 58 10.86 -5.54 -7.11
N ARG A 59 11.57 -6.65 -7.31
CA ARG A 59 12.19 -7.00 -8.61
C ARG A 59 11.27 -8.01 -9.29
N ASN A 60 10.71 -7.64 -10.45
CA ASN A 60 9.87 -8.51 -11.29
C ASN A 60 8.67 -9.16 -10.57
N GLY A 61 7.95 -8.39 -9.75
CA GLY A 61 6.70 -8.86 -9.13
C GLY A 61 6.89 -9.93 -8.04
N LYS A 62 8.13 -10.22 -7.64
CA LYS A 62 8.44 -11.05 -6.47
C LYS A 62 9.15 -10.18 -5.43
N LEU A 63 8.71 -10.34 -4.18
CA LEU A 63 9.36 -9.78 -3.00
C LEU A 63 10.74 -10.46 -2.89
N ASN A 64 11.81 -9.70 -2.66
CA ASN A 64 13.10 -10.29 -2.27
C ASN A 64 13.00 -10.87 -0.86
#